data_AF-V9H4M6-F1
#
_entry.id   AF-V9H4M6-F1
#
_cell.length_a   1.000
_cell.length_b   1.000
_cell.length_c   1.000
_cell.angle_alpha   90.00
_cell.angle_beta   90.00
_cell.angle_gamma   90.00
#
_symmetry.space_group_name_H-M   'P 1'
#
loop_
_entity.id
_entity.type
_entity.pdbx_description
1 polymer ?
#
loop_
_entity_poly.entity_id
_entity_poly.type
_entity_poly.pdbx_seq_one_letter_code
_entity_poly.pdbx_strand_id
1 'polypeptide(L)'
;MGQSNNVNENKNGSILGWIGRLILVAVILGITSFFTPGFSINGLWSYLLAAVVITVLDYLVETFMGVDASPFGKGVKGFVIAAVILYLAQFLVPNMRVSIFGALIAALVIGVLDAIFPSRVM
;
A
#
# COMPACT_ATOMS: atom_id res chain seq x y z
N MET A 1 -12.93 -15.12 -43.76
CA MET A 1 -11.86 -14.51 -42.94
C MET A 1 -12.52 -13.74 -41.80
N GLY A 2 -12.52 -14.29 -40.60
CA GLY A 2 -12.96 -13.62 -39.38
C GLY A 2 -12.10 -14.17 -38.26
N GLN A 3 -11.12 -13.39 -37.82
CA GLN A 3 -10.14 -13.81 -36.82
C GLN A 3 -10.84 -14.07 -35.50
N SER A 4 -10.82 -15.34 -35.06
CA SER A 4 -11.07 -15.71 -33.67
C SER A 4 -9.94 -15.15 -32.81
N ASN A 5 -10.13 -13.93 -32.32
CA ASN A 5 -9.31 -13.37 -31.25
C ASN A 5 -9.72 -14.08 -29.96
N ASN A 6 -9.14 -15.27 -29.77
CA ASN A 6 -9.08 -15.93 -28.48
C ASN A 6 -8.24 -15.04 -27.55
N VAL A 7 -8.91 -14.09 -26.92
CA VAL A 7 -8.39 -13.39 -25.76
C VAL A 7 -8.11 -14.48 -24.75
N ASN A 8 -6.83 -14.71 -24.50
CA ASN A 8 -6.34 -15.60 -23.46
C ASN A 8 -6.90 -15.11 -22.11
N GLU A 9 -8.08 -15.61 -21.75
CA GLU A 9 -8.57 -15.66 -20.38
C GLU A 9 -7.66 -16.59 -19.58
N ASN A 10 -6.48 -16.10 -19.18
CA ASN A 10 -5.72 -16.72 -18.11
C ASN A 10 -6.42 -16.41 -16.77
N LYS A 11 -7.59 -17.03 -16.58
CA LYS A 11 -8.30 -17.21 -15.30
C LYS A 11 -7.55 -18.23 -14.43
N ASN A 12 -6.26 -17.99 -14.19
CA ASN A 12 -5.42 -18.77 -13.27
C ASN A 12 -4.70 -17.87 -12.24
N GLY A 13 -5.13 -16.61 -12.11
CA GLY A 13 -4.34 -15.52 -11.53
C GLY A 13 -4.66 -15.09 -10.09
N SER A 14 -5.50 -15.79 -9.33
CA SER A 14 -5.87 -15.36 -7.96
C SER A 14 -4.75 -15.43 -6.93
N ILE A 15 -3.60 -16.03 -7.23
CA ILE A 15 -2.45 -16.09 -6.29
C ILE A 15 -1.30 -15.24 -6.85
N LEU A 16 -1.08 -15.31 -8.17
CA LEU A 16 -0.06 -14.54 -8.87
C LEU A 16 -0.34 -13.02 -8.84
N GLY A 17 -1.61 -12.62 -8.93
CA GLY A 17 -2.01 -11.21 -8.79
C GLY A 17 -1.79 -10.67 -7.38
N TRP A 18 -2.08 -11.46 -6.35
CA TRP A 18 -1.88 -11.09 -4.94
C TRP A 18 -0.39 -10.97 -4.60
N ILE A 19 0.45 -11.89 -5.09
CA ILE A 19 1.90 -11.80 -4.92
C ILE A 19 2.46 -10.54 -5.61
N GLY A 20 1.95 -10.21 -6.81
CA GLY A 20 2.33 -9.00 -7.54
C GLY A 20 1.96 -7.72 -6.78
N ARG A 21 0.77 -7.67 -6.17
CA ARG A 21 0.32 -6.55 -5.33
C ARG A 21 1.23 -6.39 -4.10
N LEU A 22 1.57 -7.47 -3.41
CA LEU A 22 2.48 -7.41 -2.25
C LEU A 22 3.85 -6.84 -2.62
N ILE A 23 4.41 -7.26 -3.75
CA ILE A 23 5.69 -6.74 -4.24
C ILE A 23 5.57 -5.25 -4.57
N LEU A 24 4.49 -4.84 -5.24
CA LEU A 24 4.27 -3.43 -5.56
C LEU A 24 4.17 -2.56 -4.30
N VAL A 25 3.41 -2.98 -3.30
CA VAL A 25 3.31 -2.26 -2.01
C VAL A 25 4.67 -2.19 -1.33
N ALA A 26 5.45 -3.28 -1.32
CA ALA A 26 6.80 -3.28 -0.76
C ALA A 26 7.74 -2.29 -1.50
N VAL A 27 7.63 -2.19 -2.82
CA VAL A 27 8.38 -1.22 -3.64
C VAL A 27 7.94 0.21 -3.33
N ILE A 28 6.62 0.46 -3.24
CA ILE A 28 6.06 1.77 -2.86
C ILE A 28 6.59 2.18 -1.48
N LEU A 29 6.61 1.28 -0.50
CA LEU A 29 7.16 1.54 0.83
C LEU A 29 8.67 1.82 0.77
N GLY A 30 9.40 1.08 -0.07
CA GLY A 30 10.82 1.33 -0.34
C GLY A 30 11.07 2.76 -0.82
N ILE A 31 10.36 3.17 -1.88
CA ILE A 31 10.41 4.52 -2.43
C ILE A 31 10.00 5.54 -1.36
N THR A 32 8.89 5.30 -0.67
CA THR A 32 8.35 6.21 0.35
C THR A 32 9.35 6.42 1.48
N SER A 33 10.04 5.38 1.95
CA SER A 33 11.09 5.47 2.98
C SER A 33 12.31 6.28 2.55
N PHE A 34 12.59 6.32 1.26
CA PHE A 34 13.70 7.12 0.74
C PHE A 34 13.32 8.60 0.66
N PHE A 35 12.08 8.91 0.24
CA PHE A 35 11.61 10.29 0.09
C PHE A 35 11.08 10.91 1.39
N THR A 36 10.77 10.10 2.41
CA THR A 36 10.09 10.58 3.60
C THR A 36 11.02 10.65 4.81
N PRO A 37 11.47 11.84 5.24
CA PRO A 37 12.26 11.97 6.44
C PRO A 37 11.44 11.51 7.66
N GLY A 38 12.03 10.63 8.47
CA GLY A 38 11.37 10.06 9.65
C GLY A 38 10.44 8.88 9.36
N PHE A 39 10.45 8.32 8.14
CA PHE A 39 9.89 7.00 7.81
C PHE A 39 11.04 6.11 7.31
N SER A 40 11.45 5.12 8.09
CA SER A 40 12.58 4.24 7.76
C SER A 40 12.24 2.79 8.08
N ILE A 41 12.54 1.90 7.14
CA ILE A 41 12.40 0.45 7.28
C ILE A 41 13.73 -0.19 6.96
N ASN A 42 14.25 -1.00 7.88
CA ASN A 42 15.52 -1.69 7.71
C ASN A 42 15.32 -3.18 7.43
N GLY A 43 15.77 -3.62 6.25
CA GLY A 43 15.81 -5.02 5.83
C GLY A 43 14.63 -5.45 4.96
N LEU A 44 14.91 -6.31 3.98
CA LEU A 44 13.94 -6.77 2.96
C LEU A 44 12.71 -7.44 3.58
N TRP A 45 12.92 -8.24 4.63
CA TRP A 45 11.86 -8.91 5.38
C TRP A 45 10.91 -7.94 6.09
N SER A 46 11.43 -6.80 6.55
CA SER A 46 10.61 -5.78 7.21
C SER A 46 9.72 -5.05 6.21
N TYR A 47 10.18 -4.82 4.98
CA TYR A 47 9.33 -4.29 3.91
C TYR A 47 8.19 -5.23 3.55
N LEU A 48 8.49 -6.52 3.41
CA LEU A 48 7.47 -7.52 3.09
C LEU A 48 6.43 -7.63 4.20
N LEU A 49 6.88 -7.67 5.46
CA LEU A 49 5.97 -7.70 6.59
C LEU A 49 5.17 -6.39 6.72
N ALA A 50 5.79 -5.23 6.48
CA ALA A 50 5.10 -3.94 6.46
C ALA A 50 3.98 -3.91 5.42
N ALA A 51 4.25 -4.40 4.21
CA ALA A 51 3.23 -4.48 3.17
C ALA A 51 2.03 -5.33 3.62
N VAL A 52 2.28 -6.49 4.24
CA VAL A 52 1.22 -7.36 4.77
C VAL A 52 0.45 -6.68 5.91
N VAL A 53 1.16 -6.14 6.89
CA VAL A 53 0.55 -5.46 8.06
C VAL A 53 -0.30 -4.27 7.63
N ILE A 54 0.23 -3.42 6.75
CA ILE A 54 -0.50 -2.24 6.25
C ILE A 54 -1.76 -2.69 5.51
N THR A 55 -1.67 -3.68 4.62
CA THR A 55 -2.83 -4.21 3.90
C THR A 55 -3.90 -4.78 4.85
N VAL A 56 -3.48 -5.46 5.92
CA VAL A 56 -4.41 -6.01 6.92
C VAL A 56 -5.07 -4.90 7.74
N LEU A 57 -4.29 -3.89 8.16
CA LEU A 57 -4.82 -2.73 8.91
C LEU A 57 -5.80 -1.92 8.05
N ASP A 58 -5.46 -1.73 6.77
CA ASP A 58 -6.29 -1.08 5.76
C ASP A 58 -7.66 -1.75 5.66
N TYR A 59 -7.66 -3.07 5.44
CA TYR A 59 -8.88 -3.88 5.39
C TYR A 59 -9.70 -3.81 6.68
N LEU A 60 -9.04 -3.81 7.84
CA LEU A 60 -9.70 -3.69 9.13
C LEU A 60 -10.41 -2.34 9.24
N VAL A 61 -9.71 -1.24 8.95
CA VAL A 61 -10.28 0.11 9.05
C VAL A 61 -11.41 0.31 8.04
N GLU A 62 -11.25 -0.19 6.82
CA GLU A 62 -12.29 -0.15 5.79
C GLU A 62 -13.55 -0.90 6.25
N THR A 63 -13.38 -2.09 6.85
CA THR A 63 -14.52 -2.87 7.36
C THR A 63 -15.23 -2.16 8.53
N PHE A 64 -14.49 -1.47 9.41
CA PHE A 64 -15.07 -0.76 10.55
C PHE A 64 -15.71 0.59 10.18
N MET A 65 -15.07 1.38 9.32
CA MET A 65 -15.51 2.73 8.98
C MET A 65 -16.30 2.81 7.66
N GLY A 66 -16.31 1.74 6.86
CA GLY A 66 -16.93 1.71 5.54
C GLY A 66 -16.28 2.66 4.53
N VAL A 67 -15.05 3.10 4.79
CA VAL A 67 -14.28 4.02 3.94
C VAL A 67 -12.92 3.43 3.65
N ASP A 68 -12.60 3.31 2.36
CA ASP A 68 -11.31 2.82 1.91
C ASP A 68 -10.23 3.78 2.41
N ALA A 69 -9.16 3.18 2.90
CA ALA A 69 -8.06 3.87 3.51
C ALA A 69 -6.99 4.32 2.48
N SER A 70 -7.25 4.11 1.17
CA SER A 70 -6.42 4.70 0.11
C SER A 70 -6.44 6.25 0.21
N PRO A 71 -5.26 6.88 0.25
CA PRO A 71 -5.14 8.34 0.25
C PRO A 71 -5.53 8.97 -1.09
N PHE A 72 -5.57 8.20 -2.18
CA PHE A 72 -5.94 8.69 -3.50
C PHE A 72 -7.45 8.48 -3.78
N GLY A 73 -8.11 9.48 -4.35
CA GLY A 73 -9.53 9.40 -4.75
C GLY A 73 -10.57 9.56 -3.62
N LYS A 74 -10.20 9.46 -2.35
CA LYS A 74 -11.12 9.55 -1.18
C LYS A 74 -11.01 10.86 -0.38
N GLY A 75 -10.14 11.78 -0.82
CA GLY A 75 -9.95 13.10 -0.20
C GLY A 75 -9.27 13.06 1.17
N VAL A 76 -9.59 14.02 2.04
CA VAL A 76 -8.92 14.20 3.34
C VAL A 76 -9.12 13.02 4.29
N LYS A 77 -10.25 12.30 4.22
CA LYS A 77 -10.52 11.16 5.10
C LYS A 77 -9.54 10.00 4.85
N GLY A 78 -9.40 9.59 3.59
CA GLY A 78 -8.44 8.55 3.20
C GLY A 78 -7.01 8.91 3.55
N PHE A 79 -6.63 10.19 3.33
CA PHE A 79 -5.31 10.69 3.71
C PHE A 79 -5.00 10.54 5.21
N VAL A 80 -5.93 10.95 6.07
CA VAL A 80 -5.75 10.84 7.53
C VAL A 80 -5.69 9.38 7.95
N ILE A 81 -6.55 8.54 7.38
CA ILE A 81 -6.57 7.10 7.71
C ILE A 81 -5.25 6.44 7.29
N ALA A 82 -4.75 6.69 6.08
CA ALA A 82 -3.47 6.17 5.62
C ALA A 82 -2.31 6.58 6.55
N ALA A 83 -2.26 7.86 6.95
CA ALA A 83 -1.25 8.35 7.90
C ALA A 83 -1.34 7.61 9.25
N VAL A 84 -2.56 7.39 9.76
CA VAL A 84 -2.78 6.64 11.00
C VAL A 84 -2.34 5.19 10.85
N ILE A 85 -2.66 4.52 9.74
CA ILE A 85 -2.25 3.13 9.47
C ILE A 85 -0.73 3.01 9.44
N LEU A 86 -0.03 3.89 8.73
CA LEU A 86 1.43 3.89 8.68
C LEU A 86 2.06 4.10 10.06
N TYR A 87 1.48 5.02 10.84
CA TYR A 87 1.94 5.28 12.20
C TYR A 87 1.70 4.08 13.11
N LEU A 88 0.56 3.39 12.98
CA LEU A 88 0.25 2.20 13.78
C LEU A 88 1.06 0.98 13.35
N ALA A 89 1.34 0.82 12.06
CA ALA A 89 2.07 -0.31 11.54
C ALA A 89 3.48 -0.42 12.15
N GLN A 90 4.08 0.69 12.61
CA GLN A 90 5.41 0.67 13.24
C GLN A 90 5.46 -0.17 14.53
N PHE A 91 4.33 -0.35 15.21
CA PHE A 91 4.25 -1.15 16.43
C PHE A 91 4.15 -2.64 16.13
N LEU A 92 3.71 -3.00 14.93
CA LEU A 92 3.53 -4.39 14.50
C LEU A 92 4.73 -4.89 13.69
N VAL A 93 5.42 -3.99 12.98
CA VAL A 93 6.56 -4.34 12.11
C VAL A 93 7.87 -4.03 12.83
N PRO A 94 8.70 -5.05 13.15
CA PRO A 94 10.02 -4.83 13.69
C PRO A 94 10.90 -4.10 12.65
N ASN A 95 11.85 -3.31 13.13
CA ASN A 95 12.76 -2.51 12.29
C ASN A 95 12.09 -1.48 11.38
N MET A 96 10.83 -1.12 11.65
CA MET A 96 10.15 0.03 11.06
C MET A 96 10.08 1.17 12.08
N ARG A 97 10.43 2.38 11.66
CA ARG A 97 10.32 3.61 12.46
C ARG A 97 9.57 4.66 11.69
N VAL A 98 8.52 5.21 12.31
CA VAL A 98 7.66 6.21 11.69
C VAL A 98 7.34 7.33 12.68
N SER A 99 7.81 8.53 12.40
CA SER A 99 7.40 9.73 13.16
C SER A 99 6.02 10.21 12.71
N ILE A 100 5.34 11.02 13.53
CA ILE A 100 4.03 11.61 13.16
C ILE A 100 4.15 12.41 11.86
N PHE A 101 5.19 13.23 11.71
CA PHE A 101 5.45 13.99 10.49
C PHE A 101 5.80 13.07 9.31
N GLY A 102 6.58 12.01 9.57
CA GLY A 102 6.91 10.99 8.59
C GLY A 102 5.65 10.28 8.08
N ALA A 103 4.71 9.93 8.95
CA ALA A 103 3.45 9.30 8.54
C ALA A 103 2.61 10.22 7.63
N LEU A 104 2.57 11.51 7.94
CA LEU A 104 1.82 12.50 7.15
C LEU A 104 2.44 12.70 5.75
N ILE A 105 3.76 12.82 5.67
CA ILE A 105 4.49 12.92 4.41
C ILE A 105 4.39 11.61 3.62
N ALA A 106 4.53 10.47 4.29
CA ALA A 106 4.44 9.16 3.68
C ALA A 106 3.05 8.92 3.09
N ALA A 107 1.96 9.29 3.79
CA ALA A 107 0.61 9.22 3.25
C ALA A 107 0.44 10.08 1.99
N LEU A 108 1.14 11.21 1.91
CA LEU A 108 1.13 12.08 0.73
C LEU A 108 1.87 11.43 -0.43
N VAL A 109 3.08 10.91 -0.17
CA VAL A 109 3.89 10.19 -1.16
C VAL A 109 3.15 8.96 -1.68
N ILE A 110 2.55 8.15 -0.79
CA ILE A 110 1.75 6.99 -1.17
C ILE A 110 0.55 7.41 -1.99
N GLY A 111 -0.15 8.50 -1.65
CA GLY A 111 -1.26 9.01 -2.47
C GLY A 111 -0.83 9.40 -3.89
N VAL A 112 0.36 9.98 -4.05
CA VAL A 112 0.92 10.28 -5.38
C VAL A 112 1.35 9.01 -6.12
N LEU A 113 2.01 8.07 -5.43
CA LEU A 113 2.46 6.81 -6.03
C LEU A 113 1.27 5.94 -6.46
N ASP A 114 0.22 5.88 -5.65
CA ASP A 114 -1.02 5.16 -5.95
C ASP A 114 -1.71 5.74 -7.20
N ALA A 115 -1.71 7.07 -7.35
CA ALA A 115 -2.23 7.74 -8.54
C ALA A 115 -1.50 7.36 -9.85
N ILE A 116 -0.17 7.17 -9.78
CA ILE A 116 0.69 6.87 -10.92
C ILE A 116 0.66 5.37 -11.25
N PHE A 117 0.54 4.54 -10.22
CA PHE A 117 0.40 3.09 -10.35
C PHE A 117 -1.03 2.66 -9.98
N PRO A 118 -2.06 3.00 -10.80
CA PRO A 118 -3.41 2.51 -10.61
C PRO A 118 -3.50 1.05 -11.05
N SER A 119 -2.57 0.20 -10.59
CA SER A 119 -2.98 -1.15 -10.32
C SER A 119 -3.99 -1.03 -9.18
N ARG A 120 -5.10 -1.75 -9.24
CA ARG A 120 -6.06 -1.81 -8.14
C ARG A 120 -5.29 -2.36 -6.93
N VAL A 121 -4.67 -1.50 -6.13
CA VAL A 121 -3.72 -1.82 -5.04
C VAL A 121 -4.43 -2.02 -3.72
N MET A 122 -5.68 -1.57 -3.63
CA MET A 122 -6.60 -1.80 -2.52
C MET A 122 -7.90 -2.34 -3.10
#